data_AF-A0A0A9WCS4-F1
#
_entry.id   AF-A0A0A9WCS4-F1
#
_cell.length_a   1.000
_cell.length_b   1.000
_cell.length_c   1.000
_cell.angle_alpha   90.00
_cell.angle_beta   90.00
_cell.angle_gamma   90.00
#
_symmetry.space_group_name_H-M   'P 1'
#
loop_
_entity.id
_entity.type
_entity.pdbx_description
1 polymer ?
#
loop_
_entity_poly.entity_id
_entity_poly.type
_entity_poly.pdbx_seq_one_letter_code
_entity_poly.pdbx_strand_id
1 'polypeptide(L)'
;FNYTVCFKKGLENSNVDCLSRAPIKSPERTDTDINREVRLILESSVDHIETPTLTHQALKEATLKDENLSQLLKQLRENRVEDTEYTIEGDVLFRGPRVVIPVSMQPAVLQELHRTHVGVTKMKQLARRYVYWKSIDSEIERLVR
;
A
#
# COMPACT_ATOMS: atom_id res chain seq x y z
N PHE A 1 46.53 4.40 -10.26
CA PHE A 1 45.70 5.33 -11.05
C PHE A 1 46.06 6.75 -10.67
N ASN A 2 46.38 7.61 -11.64
CA ASN A 2 46.58 9.04 -11.41
C ASN A 2 45.27 9.75 -11.80
N TYR A 3 44.67 10.47 -10.86
CA TYR A 3 43.52 11.32 -11.11
C TYR A 3 43.90 12.75 -10.77
N THR A 4 43.51 13.68 -11.63
CA THR A 4 43.68 15.11 -11.40
C THR A 4 42.31 15.69 -11.08
N VAL A 5 42.13 16.18 -9.86
CA VAL A 5 40.89 16.81 -9.42
C VAL A 5 40.90 18.26 -9.87
N CYS A 6 39.97 18.61 -10.75
CA CYS A 6 39.80 19.98 -11.24
C CYS A 6 38.47 20.55 -10.73
N PHE A 7 38.51 21.76 -10.17
CA PHE A 7 37.31 22.49 -9.78
C PHE A 7 36.62 23.07 -11.01
N LYS A 8 35.33 22.75 -11.19
CA LYS A 8 34.48 23.30 -12.25
C LYS A 8 33.37 24.13 -11.63
N LYS A 9 33.17 25.36 -12.12
CA LYS A 9 32.09 26.23 -11.64
C LYS A 9 30.72 25.59 -11.93
N GLY A 10 29.79 25.70 -10.99
CA GLY A 10 28.49 25.03 -11.04
C GLY A 10 27.69 25.29 -12.33
N LEU A 11 27.75 26.50 -12.90
CA LEU A 11 27.08 26.84 -14.16
C LEU A 11 27.55 25.99 -15.35
N GLU A 12 28.81 25.54 -15.35
CA GLU A 12 29.39 24.75 -16.44
C GLU A 12 29.19 23.25 -16.24
N ASN A 13 28.52 22.85 -15.16
CA ASN A 13 28.22 21.46 -14.80
C ASN A 13 26.73 21.13 -15.02
N SER A 14 26.12 21.72 -16.06
CA SER A 14 24.66 21.64 -16.32
C SER A 14 24.15 20.21 -16.51
N ASN A 15 25.00 19.33 -17.05
CA ASN A 15 24.72 17.93 -17.29
C ASN A 15 24.61 17.08 -16.00
N VAL A 16 25.10 17.59 -14.86
CA VAL A 16 25.02 16.90 -13.55
C VAL A 16 23.75 17.32 -12.77
N ASP A 17 23.19 18.50 -13.07
CA ASP A 17 21.99 19.04 -12.39
C ASP A 17 20.67 18.47 -12.95
N CYS A 18 20.71 17.90 -14.15
CA CYS A 18 19.52 17.32 -14.81
C CYS A 18 19.07 15.96 -14.24
N LEU A 19 19.86 15.27 -13.43
CA LEU A 19 19.49 13.94 -12.89
C LEU A 19 18.81 14.00 -11.52
N SER A 20 18.79 15.16 -10.86
CA SER A 20 18.16 15.30 -9.55
C SER A 20 17.16 16.45 -9.45
N ARG A 21 17.12 17.38 -10.43
CA ARG A 21 16.31 18.61 -10.30
C ARG A 21 15.68 19.13 -11.61
N ALA A 22 15.48 18.29 -12.63
CA ALA A 22 14.72 18.70 -13.80
C ALA A 22 13.30 19.17 -13.38
N PRO A 23 12.90 20.44 -13.64
CA PRO A 23 11.57 20.92 -13.31
C PRO A 23 10.55 20.22 -14.21
N ILE A 24 9.71 19.38 -13.61
CA ILE A 24 8.65 18.67 -14.33
C ILE A 24 7.63 19.73 -14.77
N LYS A 25 7.42 19.88 -16.08
CA LYS A 25 6.51 20.87 -16.69
C LYS A 25 5.03 20.49 -16.58
N SER A 26 4.74 19.39 -15.91
CA SER A 26 3.43 18.94 -15.52
C SER A 26 3.48 18.71 -14.01
N PRO A 27 2.43 19.05 -13.24
CA PRO A 27 2.24 18.38 -11.97
C PRO A 27 1.88 16.93 -12.34
N GLU A 28 2.85 16.10 -12.67
CA GLU A 28 2.72 14.64 -12.64
C GLU A 28 2.72 14.23 -11.16
N ARG A 29 1.66 14.65 -10.48
CA ARG A 29 0.68 13.87 -9.73
C ARG A 29 1.04 12.38 -9.55
N THR A 30 2.20 12.07 -9.00
CA THR A 30 2.55 10.73 -8.47
C THR A 30 1.52 10.25 -7.45
N ASP A 31 0.83 11.18 -6.77
CA ASP A 31 -0.28 10.85 -5.89
C ASP A 31 -1.54 10.33 -6.59
N THR A 32 -1.79 10.70 -7.84
CA THR A 32 -2.88 10.08 -8.62
C THR A 32 -2.49 8.76 -9.23
N ASP A 33 -1.22 8.51 -9.57
CA ASP A 33 -0.79 7.22 -10.10
C ASP A 33 -0.81 6.12 -9.04
N ILE A 34 -0.39 6.42 -7.80
CA ILE A 34 -0.42 5.45 -6.70
C ILE A 34 -1.88 5.17 -6.26
N ASN A 35 -2.73 6.21 -6.17
CA ASN A 35 -4.17 6.03 -5.92
C ASN A 35 -4.86 5.30 -7.07
N ARG A 36 -4.39 5.45 -8.31
CA ARG A 36 -4.85 4.68 -9.45
C ARG A 36 -4.35 3.24 -9.37
N GLU A 37 -3.14 2.96 -8.93
CA GLU A 37 -2.59 1.60 -8.81
C GLU A 37 -3.30 0.78 -7.73
N VAL A 38 -3.58 1.35 -6.55
CA VAL A 38 -4.36 0.62 -5.53
C VAL A 38 -5.84 0.56 -5.86
N ARG A 39 -6.40 1.63 -6.45
CA ARG A 39 -7.75 1.54 -6.99
C ARG A 39 -7.82 0.54 -8.14
N LEU A 40 -6.79 0.36 -8.96
CA LEU A 40 -6.68 -0.68 -9.98
C LEU A 40 -6.48 -2.07 -9.35
N ILE A 41 -5.72 -2.23 -8.26
CA ILE A 41 -5.63 -3.51 -7.54
C ILE A 41 -7.02 -3.90 -6.98
N LEU A 42 -7.79 -2.92 -6.50
CA LEU A 42 -9.15 -3.11 -5.99
C LEU A 42 -10.23 -3.22 -7.11
N GLU A 43 -10.12 -2.47 -8.23
CA GLU A 43 -11.09 -2.39 -9.35
C GLU A 43 -10.79 -3.37 -10.50
N SER A 44 -9.53 -3.61 -10.89
CA SER A 44 -9.19 -4.58 -11.97
C SER A 44 -9.51 -6.03 -11.58
N SER A 45 -9.68 -6.28 -10.28
CA SER A 45 -10.20 -7.54 -9.74
C SER A 45 -11.71 -7.74 -9.99
N VAL A 46 -12.41 -6.75 -10.57
CA VAL A 46 -13.87 -6.80 -10.75
C VAL A 46 -14.30 -6.91 -12.21
N ASP A 47 -13.51 -6.44 -13.20
CA ASP A 47 -14.04 -6.32 -14.56
C ASP A 47 -13.44 -7.21 -15.65
N HIS A 48 -12.29 -7.88 -15.47
CA HIS A 48 -11.83 -8.84 -16.49
C HIS A 48 -11.09 -10.02 -15.85
N ILE A 49 -11.69 -11.21 -16.02
CA ILE A 49 -11.11 -12.55 -15.79
C ILE A 49 -11.28 -13.09 -14.36
N GLU A 50 -11.87 -14.28 -14.32
CA GLU A 50 -12.03 -15.28 -13.26
C GLU A 50 -10.85 -15.35 -12.25
N THR A 51 -10.72 -14.37 -11.36
CA THR A 51 -9.77 -14.40 -10.23
C THR A 51 -10.45 -13.93 -8.93
N PRO A 52 -10.69 -14.82 -7.96
CA PRO A 52 -11.53 -14.54 -6.78
C PRO A 52 -10.71 -14.08 -5.57
N THR A 53 -9.89 -13.03 -5.66
CA THR A 53 -8.97 -12.73 -4.53
C THR A 53 -9.16 -11.44 -3.77
N LEU A 54 -9.81 -10.38 -4.29
CA LEU A 54 -9.97 -9.12 -3.51
C LEU A 54 -11.26 -8.34 -3.81
N THR A 55 -12.38 -9.02 -4.09
CA THR A 55 -13.69 -8.34 -4.20
C THR A 55 -14.10 -7.74 -2.84
N HIS A 56 -14.76 -6.58 -2.81
CA HIS A 56 -15.35 -6.00 -1.59
C HIS A 56 -16.21 -7.01 -0.82
N GLN A 57 -16.94 -7.86 -1.55
CA GLN A 57 -17.70 -8.97 -0.97
C GLN A 57 -16.81 -10.04 -0.31
N ALA A 58 -15.73 -10.47 -0.96
CA ALA A 58 -14.79 -11.44 -0.39
C ALA A 58 -14.10 -10.88 0.87
N LEU A 59 -13.77 -9.58 0.86
CA LEU A 59 -13.20 -8.90 2.03
C LEU A 59 -14.18 -8.88 3.21
N LYS A 60 -15.45 -8.57 2.95
CA LYS A 60 -16.51 -8.62 3.96
C LYS A 60 -16.69 -10.03 4.51
N GLU A 61 -16.79 -11.03 3.64
CA GLU A 61 -16.93 -12.44 4.04
C GLU A 61 -15.72 -12.91 4.87
N ALA A 62 -14.51 -12.56 4.46
CA ALA A 62 -13.29 -12.89 5.19
C ALA A 62 -13.18 -12.16 6.52
N THR A 63 -13.63 -10.89 6.60
CA THR A 63 -13.68 -10.12 7.85
C THR A 63 -14.66 -10.74 8.85
N LEU A 64 -15.81 -11.22 8.37
CA LEU A 64 -16.79 -11.91 9.21
C LEU A 64 -16.30 -13.29 9.67
N LYS A 65 -15.49 -13.96 8.86
CA LYS A 65 -14.89 -15.27 9.18
C LYS A 65 -13.72 -15.15 10.17
N ASP A 66 -13.03 -14.01 10.21
CA ASP A 66 -11.94 -13.74 11.13
C ASP A 66 -12.50 -13.45 12.54
N GLU A 67 -12.21 -14.31 13.51
CA GLU A 67 -12.74 -14.20 14.89
C GLU A 67 -12.36 -12.87 15.56
N ASN A 68 -11.14 -12.39 15.35
CA ASN A 68 -10.66 -11.17 15.98
C ASN A 68 -11.33 -9.94 15.34
N LEU A 69 -11.41 -9.92 14.01
CA LEU A 69 -12.01 -8.79 13.28
C LEU A 69 -13.53 -8.76 13.46
N SER A 70 -14.20 -9.92 13.48
CA SER A 70 -15.65 -10.00 13.72
C SER A 70 -16.02 -9.59 15.13
N GLN A 71 -15.21 -9.95 16.14
CA GLN A 71 -15.40 -9.47 17.51
C GLN A 71 -15.22 -7.95 17.60
N LEU A 72 -14.16 -7.41 16.98
CA LEU A 72 -13.92 -5.97 16.94
C LEU A 72 -15.05 -5.24 16.22
N LEU A 73 -15.54 -5.78 15.11
CA LEU A 73 -16.65 -5.23 14.34
C LEU A 73 -17.95 -5.20 15.16
N LYS A 74 -18.22 -6.24 15.95
CA LYS A 74 -19.36 -6.26 16.88
C LYS A 74 -19.21 -5.21 17.99
N GLN A 75 -18.03 -5.12 18.60
CA GLN A 75 -17.75 -4.15 19.66
C GLN A 75 -17.90 -2.69 19.20
N LEU A 76 -17.42 -2.39 17.99
CA LEU A 76 -17.55 -1.09 17.34
C LEU A 76 -19.02 -0.76 17.02
N ARG A 77 -19.79 -1.72 16.50
CA ARG A 77 -21.24 -1.53 16.26
C ARG A 77 -22.04 -1.30 17.53
N GLU A 78 -21.66 -1.96 18.62
CA GLU A 78 -22.29 -1.82 19.94
C GLU A 78 -21.79 -0.57 20.70
N ASN A 79 -20.95 0.27 20.10
CA ASN A 79 -20.30 1.44 20.72
C ASN A 79 -19.62 1.11 22.05
N ARG A 80 -19.12 -0.12 22.23
CA ARG A 80 -18.49 -0.57 23.49
C ARG A 80 -17.04 -0.12 23.63
N VAL A 81 -16.46 0.43 22.58
CA VAL A 81 -15.06 0.86 22.56
C VAL A 81 -15.02 2.30 22.08
N GLU A 82 -14.73 3.21 23.00
CA GLU A 82 -14.69 4.65 22.73
C GLU A 82 -13.38 5.10 22.06
N ASP A 83 -12.33 4.30 22.18
CA ASP A 83 -10.96 4.68 21.81
C ASP A 83 -10.44 3.82 20.66
N THR A 84 -11.11 3.91 19.51
CA THR A 84 -10.75 3.09 18.35
C THR A 84 -10.21 3.94 17.24
N GLU A 85 -8.91 3.75 16.95
CA GLU A 85 -8.29 4.11 15.66
C GLU A 85 -8.98 3.44 14.45
N TYR A 86 -10.09 2.72 14.67
CA TYR A 86 -10.77 1.85 13.75
C TYR A 86 -12.17 2.36 13.43
N THR A 87 -12.53 2.31 12.15
CA THR A 87 -13.87 2.68 11.66
C THR A 87 -14.45 1.54 10.84
N ILE A 88 -15.79 1.51 10.73
CA ILE A 88 -16.50 0.53 9.92
C ILE A 88 -17.18 1.24 8.76
N GLU A 89 -16.97 0.73 7.55
CA GLU A 89 -17.70 1.14 6.35
C GLU A 89 -18.09 -0.12 5.57
N GLY A 90 -19.38 -0.34 5.30
CA GLY A 90 -19.84 -1.47 4.49
C GLY A 90 -19.47 -2.86 5.02
N ASP A 91 -19.33 -3.02 6.34
CA ASP A 91 -18.83 -4.23 7.04
C ASP A 91 -17.36 -4.57 6.79
N VAL A 92 -16.61 -3.58 6.30
CA VAL A 92 -15.16 -3.60 6.20
C VAL A 92 -14.59 -2.73 7.31
N LEU A 93 -13.50 -3.20 7.91
CA LEU A 93 -12.80 -2.50 8.97
C LEU A 93 -11.67 -1.64 8.38
N PHE A 94 -11.55 -0.42 8.88
CA PHE A 94 -10.51 0.53 8.51
C PHE A 94 -9.72 0.95 9.72
N ARG A 95 -8.45 1.33 9.54
CA ARG A 95 -7.60 2.00 10.55
C ARG A 95 -7.05 3.30 9.98
N GLY A 96 -7.72 4.41 10.27
CA GLY A 96 -7.54 5.67 9.54
C GLY A 96 -7.91 5.46 8.05
N PRO A 97 -7.06 5.86 7.09
CA PRO A 97 -7.35 5.70 5.65
C PRO A 97 -7.05 4.29 5.11
N ARG A 98 -6.69 3.33 5.95
CA ARG A 98 -6.18 2.01 5.53
C ARG A 98 -7.21 0.93 5.78
N VAL A 99 -7.34 0.02 4.82
CA VAL A 99 -8.19 -1.18 4.94
C VAL A 99 -7.50 -2.20 5.84
N VAL A 100 -8.22 -2.75 6.82
CA VAL A 100 -7.72 -3.85 7.64
C VAL A 100 -7.92 -5.17 6.88
N ILE A 101 -6.83 -5.92 6.67
CA ILE A 101 -6.86 -7.15 5.86
C ILE A 101 -7.00 -8.39 6.77
N PRO A 102 -8.04 -9.22 6.59
CA PRO A 102 -8.21 -10.49 7.31
C PRO A 102 -7.06 -11.46 7.08
N VAL A 103 -6.76 -12.30 8.07
CA VAL A 103 -5.62 -13.23 8.04
C VAL A 103 -5.62 -14.13 6.80
N SER A 104 -6.79 -14.57 6.35
CA SER A 104 -6.95 -15.41 5.16
C SER A 104 -6.52 -14.71 3.85
N MET A 105 -6.58 -13.38 3.80
CA MET A 105 -6.30 -12.59 2.59
C MET A 105 -4.90 -11.96 2.60
N GLN A 106 -4.22 -11.93 3.75
CA GLN A 106 -2.86 -11.38 3.89
C GLN A 106 -1.85 -11.98 2.89
N PRO A 107 -1.81 -13.31 2.64
CA PRO A 107 -0.89 -13.87 1.66
C PRO A 107 -1.12 -13.37 0.23
N ALA A 108 -2.39 -13.20 -0.16
CA ALA A 108 -2.74 -12.71 -1.49
C ALA A 108 -2.32 -11.24 -1.65
N VAL A 109 -2.61 -10.40 -0.66
CA VAL A 109 -2.20 -8.98 -0.67
C VAL A 109 -0.67 -8.84 -0.72
N LEU A 110 0.07 -9.67 0.03
CA LEU A 110 1.54 -9.65 -0.01
C LEU A 110 2.10 -10.03 -1.38
N GLN A 111 1.52 -11.04 -2.04
CA GLN A 111 1.92 -11.44 -3.38
C GLN A 111 1.66 -10.32 -4.39
N GLU A 112 0.51 -9.65 -4.30
CA GLU A 112 0.19 -8.52 -5.17
C GLU A 112 1.14 -7.34 -4.95
N LEU A 113 1.46 -6.99 -3.70
CA LEU A 113 2.47 -5.96 -3.38
C LEU A 113 3.84 -6.29 -3.97
N HIS A 114 4.23 -7.57 -3.97
CA HIS A 114 5.52 -8.02 -4.51
C HIS A 114 5.55 -7.99 -6.05
N ARG A 115 4.45 -8.41 -6.70
CA ARG A 115 4.32 -8.42 -8.16
C ARG A 115 4.39 -7.01 -8.75
N THR A 116 3.69 -6.07 -8.13
CA THR A 116 3.56 -4.70 -8.62
C THR A 116 4.78 -3.85 -8.29
N HIS A 117 5.46 -4.11 -7.17
CA HIS A 117 6.58 -3.29 -6.71
C HIS A 117 7.71 -4.11 -6.09
N VAL A 118 8.85 -4.15 -6.77
CA VAL A 118 10.04 -4.83 -6.26
C VAL A 118 10.75 -3.97 -5.22
N GLY A 119 11.01 -4.56 -4.05
CA GLY A 119 11.85 -3.99 -2.99
C GLY A 119 11.09 -3.60 -1.71
N VAL A 120 11.69 -3.92 -0.56
CA VAL A 120 11.13 -3.73 0.78
C VAL A 120 10.61 -2.31 1.00
N THR A 121 11.37 -1.29 0.59
CA THR A 121 11.00 0.12 0.81
C THR A 121 9.73 0.50 0.07
N LYS A 122 9.60 0.13 -1.21
CA LYS A 122 8.43 0.46 -2.03
C LYS A 122 7.19 -0.29 -1.54
N MET A 123 7.34 -1.59 -1.25
CA MET A 123 6.26 -2.40 -0.69
C MET A 123 5.74 -1.84 0.63
N LYS A 124 6.64 -1.44 1.55
CA LYS A 124 6.26 -0.82 2.83
C LYS A 124 5.55 0.53 2.64
N GLN A 125 6.02 1.36 1.72
CA GLN A 125 5.38 2.66 1.44
C GLN A 125 3.93 2.49 0.98
N LEU A 126 3.68 1.53 0.10
CA LEU A 126 2.33 1.24 -0.40
C LEU A 126 1.46 0.58 0.66
N ALA A 127 1.99 -0.44 1.34
CA ALA A 127 1.34 -1.06 2.46
C ALA A 127 0.84 -0.03 3.47
N ARG A 128 1.74 0.84 3.95
CA ARG A 128 1.42 1.89 4.94
C ARG A 128 0.42 2.93 4.45
N ARG A 129 0.21 3.07 3.15
CA ARG A 129 -0.75 4.02 2.58
C ARG A 129 -2.16 3.43 2.49
N TYR A 130 -2.31 2.13 2.27
CA TYR A 130 -3.60 1.56 1.87
C TYR A 130 -4.09 0.37 2.70
N VAL A 131 -3.20 -0.45 3.24
CA VAL A 131 -3.57 -1.69 3.90
C VAL A 131 -2.93 -1.79 5.28
N TYR A 132 -3.55 -2.57 6.17
CA TYR A 132 -3.06 -2.72 7.53
C TYR A 132 -3.33 -4.11 8.08
N TRP A 133 -2.29 -4.72 8.65
CA TRP A 133 -2.36 -5.75 9.68
C TRP A 133 -1.09 -5.67 10.52
N LYS A 134 -1.11 -6.24 11.74
CA LYS A 134 -0.06 -6.02 12.75
C LYS A 134 1.36 -6.40 12.27
N SER A 135 1.49 -7.44 11.46
CA SER A 135 2.77 -8.03 11.05
C SER A 135 3.21 -7.66 9.62
N ILE A 136 2.49 -6.76 8.93
CA ILE A 136 2.73 -6.45 7.51
C ILE A 136 4.18 -6.08 7.17
N ASP A 137 4.81 -5.20 7.96
CA ASP A 137 6.17 -4.75 7.70
C ASP A 137 7.19 -5.89 7.81
N SER A 138 7.03 -6.76 8.82
CA SER A 138 7.90 -7.93 9.03
C SER A 138 7.68 -9.00 7.96
N GLU A 139 6.45 -9.16 7.48
CA GLU A 139 6.13 -10.10 6.41
C GLU A 139 6.67 -9.64 5.05
N ILE A 140 6.64 -8.33 4.77
CA ILE A 140 7.29 -7.73 3.59
C ILE A 140 8.80 -7.96 3.63
N GLU A 141 9.45 -7.72 4.77
CA GLU A 141 10.89 -7.98 4.92
C GLU A 141 11.25 -9.44 4.67
N ARG A 142 10.44 -10.38 5.16
CA ARG A 142 10.65 -11.82 4.95
C ARG A 142 10.44 -12.23 3.50
N LEU A 143 9.51 -11.61 2.78
CA LEU A 143 9.20 -11.98 1.40
C LEU A 143 10.28 -11.55 0.40
N VAL A 144 10.95 -10.42 0.65
CA VAL A 144 11.95 -9.85 -0.26
C VAL A 144 13.37 -10.35 0.04
N ARG A 145 13.57 -11.03 1.17
CA ARG A 145 14.89 -11.51 1.62
C ARG A 145 15.36 -12.76 0.88
#